data_AF-A0A3M3RSF6-F1
#
_entry.id   AF-A0A3M3RSF6-F1
#
_cell.length_a   1.000
_cell.length_b   1.000
_cell.length_c   1.000
_cell.angle_alpha   90.00
_cell.angle_beta   90.00
_cell.angle_gamma   90.00
#
_symmetry.space_group_name_H-M   'P 1'
#
loop_
_entity.id
_entity.type
_entity.pdbx_description
1 polymer ?
#
loop_
_entity_poly.entity_id
_entity_poly.type
_entity_poly.pdbx_seq_one_letter_code
_entity_poly.pdbx_strand_id
1 'polypeptide(L)'
;MPVNSTLSAVAVGHWPSALHPPATFSLLPQTAGSEGGRNLIGVFMRLYLCEKPSQGKDIAAVLGAKTRGDGCLRGPGVAVTWGIGHLLETAAPDAYGDHLKNWSLDTLPILPAQWKVIVKPKTASQFKVVKQLLKEATELVIATDADREGEMIARELIEYCGYRGPIQRLWLSALNEASIRQALSSVKQGAETYPLYLSALARSRADWLIGMNFSRLFTLLGRQAGYTGVLSVGRVQTPTLRLVVDRDREIANFIPKPFWNLDVQLCAAGHSFLAKWVADESVTDDEGRCLDQSAATAALNALKNSQTATAISVEIERGRDVAPLPFDLSTL
;
A
#
# COMPACT_ATOMS: atom_id res chain seq x y z
N MET A 1 2.71 -6.57 -52.10
CA MET A 1 3.88 -5.95 -51.42
C MET A 1 3.75 -6.26 -49.93
N PRO A 2 4.76 -6.87 -49.29
CA PRO A 2 4.64 -7.27 -47.89
C PRO A 2 4.85 -6.05 -46.97
N VAL A 3 4.00 -5.93 -45.96
CA VAL A 3 4.14 -4.91 -44.92
C VAL A 3 5.05 -5.47 -43.84
N ASN A 4 6.22 -4.85 -43.70
CA ASN A 4 7.23 -5.17 -42.70
C ASN A 4 6.72 -4.89 -41.28
N SER A 5 6.87 -5.90 -40.43
CA SER A 5 6.85 -5.80 -38.98
C SER A 5 8.04 -4.97 -38.49
N THR A 6 7.79 -4.02 -37.58
CA THR A 6 8.88 -3.33 -36.85
C THR A 6 8.57 -3.40 -35.35
N LEU A 7 9.31 -4.26 -34.65
CA LEU A 7 9.38 -4.33 -33.20
C LEU A 7 10.36 -3.25 -32.71
N SER A 8 9.91 -2.39 -31.80
CA SER A 8 10.78 -1.47 -31.07
C SER A 8 11.17 -2.09 -29.72
N ALA A 9 12.44 -2.47 -29.59
CA ALA A 9 13.06 -2.90 -28.36
C ALA A 9 13.42 -1.68 -27.49
N VAL A 10 13.02 -1.68 -26.22
CA VAL A 10 13.47 -0.69 -25.23
C VAL A 10 14.67 -1.27 -24.48
N ALA A 11 15.79 -0.55 -24.56
CA ALA A 11 17.07 -0.89 -23.97
C ALA A 11 17.00 -0.90 -22.44
N VAL A 12 17.39 -2.02 -21.84
CA VAL A 12 17.56 -2.19 -20.39
C VAL A 12 18.95 -1.68 -20.01
N GLY A 13 19.01 -0.50 -19.39
CA GLY A 13 20.24 0.11 -18.89
C GLY A 13 20.85 -0.70 -17.75
N HIS A 14 22.12 -1.09 -17.94
CA HIS A 14 22.95 -1.78 -16.95
C HIS A 14 23.34 -0.86 -15.79
N TRP A 15 23.20 -1.35 -14.55
CA TRP A 15 23.80 -0.78 -13.35
C TRP A 15 25.03 -1.60 -12.94
N PRO A 16 26.18 -1.00 -12.64
CA PRO A 16 27.38 -1.73 -12.23
C PRO A 16 27.21 -2.34 -10.83
N SER A 17 27.37 -3.66 -10.75
CA SER A 17 27.42 -4.45 -9.52
C SER A 17 28.79 -4.30 -8.87
N ALA A 18 28.84 -3.73 -7.66
CA ALA A 18 30.03 -3.79 -6.82
C ALA A 18 29.64 -3.73 -5.34
N LEU A 19 29.27 -4.88 -4.77
CA LEU A 19 29.31 -5.07 -3.32
C LEU A 19 29.88 -6.46 -3.05
N HIS A 20 31.09 -6.45 -2.47
CA HIS A 20 31.77 -7.63 -1.94
C HIS A 20 30.94 -8.32 -0.85
N PRO A 21 30.90 -9.65 -0.79
CA PRO A 21 30.29 -10.36 0.33
C PRO A 21 31.18 -10.23 1.59
N PRO A 22 30.63 -10.12 2.80
CA PRO A 22 31.43 -10.27 4.01
C PRO A 22 31.81 -11.74 4.21
N ALA A 23 33.03 -11.90 4.73
CA ALA A 23 33.76 -13.15 4.91
C ALA A 23 32.98 -14.25 5.65
N THR A 24 33.04 -15.45 5.09
CA THR A 24 32.76 -16.72 5.74
C THR A 24 33.79 -16.96 6.85
N PHE A 25 33.37 -17.01 8.11
CA PHE A 25 34.21 -17.48 9.21
C PHE A 25 33.85 -18.92 9.56
N SER A 26 34.82 -19.80 9.39
CA SER A 26 34.85 -21.19 9.85
C SER A 26 35.10 -21.22 11.36
N LEU A 27 34.29 -21.98 12.10
CA LEU A 27 34.58 -22.37 13.47
C LEU A 27 34.74 -23.90 13.49
N LEU A 28 35.98 -24.36 13.64
CA LEU A 28 36.29 -25.69 14.13
C LEU A 28 36.15 -25.71 15.67
N PRO A 29 35.77 -26.85 16.28
CA PRO A 29 35.55 -26.95 17.71
C PRO A 29 36.88 -27.15 18.45
N GLN A 30 37.11 -26.40 19.53
CA GLN A 30 38.09 -26.77 20.56
C GLN A 30 37.37 -27.32 21.79
N THR A 31 37.86 -28.45 22.26
CA THR A 31 37.38 -29.20 23.42
C THR A 31 38.06 -28.76 24.72
N ALA A 32 37.25 -28.81 25.78
CA ALA A 32 37.59 -29.11 27.18
C ALA A 32 38.30 -28.06 28.05
N GLY A 33 37.68 -27.77 29.19
CA GLY A 33 38.24 -27.06 30.34
C GLY A 33 37.16 -26.86 31.41
N SER A 34 37.02 -27.82 32.32
CA SER A 34 36.16 -27.76 33.49
C SER A 34 36.77 -26.86 34.57
N GLU A 35 36.03 -25.88 35.07
CA GLU A 35 36.19 -25.38 36.44
C GLU A 35 34.94 -24.60 36.87
N GLY A 36 34.46 -24.90 38.08
CA GLY A 36 33.17 -24.46 38.58
C GLY A 36 33.13 -22.99 39.00
N GLY A 37 31.97 -22.36 38.83
CA GLY A 37 31.72 -21.04 39.40
C GLY A 37 30.52 -20.31 38.81
N ARG A 38 29.41 -20.34 39.56
CA ARG A 38 28.21 -19.49 39.47
C ARG A 38 27.23 -19.83 38.33
N ASN A 39 26.13 -20.47 38.73
CA ASN A 39 24.88 -20.54 37.96
C ASN A 39 24.37 -19.12 37.65
N LEU A 40 24.77 -18.58 36.50
CA LEU A 40 23.96 -17.63 35.75
C LEU A 40 22.94 -18.46 34.96
N ILE A 41 21.83 -18.84 35.62
CA ILE A 41 20.65 -19.26 34.86
C ILE A 41 20.17 -17.99 34.16
N GLY A 42 20.67 -17.75 32.94
CA GLY A 42 20.11 -16.73 32.06
C GLY A 42 18.65 -17.07 31.88
N VAL A 43 17.76 -16.28 32.48
CA VAL A 43 16.32 -16.49 32.39
C VAL A 43 15.93 -16.31 30.93
N PHE A 44 15.61 -17.42 30.26
CA PHE A 44 15.13 -17.40 28.89
C PHE A 44 13.83 -16.60 28.84
N MET A 45 13.80 -15.54 28.03
CA MET A 45 12.62 -14.70 27.85
C MET A 45 12.33 -14.53 26.36
N ARG A 46 11.20 -15.08 25.93
CA ARG A 46 10.64 -14.83 24.60
C ARG A 46 9.77 -13.57 24.64
N LEU A 47 10.13 -12.57 23.85
CA LEU A 47 9.38 -11.32 23.73
C LEU A 47 8.46 -11.35 22.51
N TYR A 48 7.19 -11.02 22.68
CA TYR A 48 6.24 -10.81 21.58
C TYR A 48 6.03 -9.30 21.40
N LEU A 49 6.38 -8.78 20.22
CA LEU A 49 6.22 -7.36 19.86
C LEU A 49 5.00 -7.17 18.95
N CYS A 50 3.93 -6.63 19.52
CA CYS A 50 2.68 -6.35 18.81
C CYS A 50 2.64 -4.92 18.28
N GLU A 51 1.67 -4.60 17.42
CA GLU A 51 1.52 -3.25 16.85
C GLU A 51 0.78 -2.30 17.80
N LYS A 52 -0.16 -2.84 18.57
CA LYS A 52 -1.09 -2.06 19.40
C LYS A 52 -1.49 -2.82 20.68
N PRO A 53 -1.95 -2.11 21.72
CA PRO A 53 -2.26 -2.72 23.02
C PRO A 53 -3.35 -3.80 22.97
N SER A 54 -4.37 -3.67 22.13
CA SER A 54 -5.46 -4.65 22.03
C SER A 54 -4.93 -6.01 21.55
N GLN A 55 -4.19 -6.03 20.44
CA GLN A 55 -3.51 -7.21 19.92
C GLN A 55 -2.59 -7.85 20.98
N GLY A 56 -1.83 -7.02 21.71
CA GLY A 56 -0.98 -7.49 22.80
C GLY A 56 -1.75 -8.19 23.93
N LYS A 57 -2.95 -7.70 24.28
CA LYS A 57 -3.81 -8.33 25.30
C LYS A 57 -4.33 -9.68 24.83
N ASP A 58 -4.81 -9.77 23.59
CA ASP A 58 -5.38 -11.00 23.04
C ASP A 58 -4.32 -12.12 22.97
N ILE A 59 -3.11 -11.79 22.51
CA ILE A 59 -1.98 -12.72 22.45
C ILE A 59 -1.51 -13.10 23.86
N ALA A 60 -1.40 -12.14 24.77
CA ALA A 60 -0.98 -12.40 26.15
C ALA A 60 -1.94 -13.34 26.90
N ALA A 61 -3.25 -13.25 26.63
CA ALA A 61 -4.26 -14.13 27.21
C ALA A 61 -4.00 -15.59 26.84
N VAL A 62 -3.70 -15.87 25.56
CA VAL A 62 -3.40 -17.22 25.06
C VAL A 62 -2.05 -17.74 25.59
N LEU A 63 -1.05 -16.85 25.73
CA LEU A 63 0.28 -17.18 26.25
C LEU A 63 0.35 -17.31 27.78
N GLY A 64 -0.73 -16.95 28.50
CA GLY A 64 -0.73 -16.95 29.96
C GLY A 64 0.12 -15.82 30.59
N ALA A 65 0.42 -14.76 29.84
CA ALA A 65 1.14 -13.58 30.33
C ALA A 65 0.16 -12.64 31.07
N LYS A 66 -0.10 -12.94 32.35
CA LYS A 66 -1.13 -12.27 33.17
C LYS A 66 -0.61 -11.13 34.04
N THR A 67 0.70 -11.07 34.28
CA THR A 67 1.29 -10.07 35.19
C THR A 67 1.44 -8.74 34.45
N ARG A 68 0.74 -7.71 34.92
CA ARG A 68 0.78 -6.38 34.29
C ARG A 68 2.05 -5.63 34.65
N GLY A 69 2.75 -5.13 33.62
CA GLY A 69 3.81 -4.14 33.75
C GLY A 69 3.42 -2.83 33.08
N ASP A 70 4.29 -1.83 33.17
CA ASP A 70 4.15 -0.62 32.36
C ASP A 70 4.46 -0.97 30.89
N GLY A 71 3.52 -0.67 29.98
CA GLY A 71 3.66 -0.94 28.55
C GLY A 71 3.82 -2.42 28.13
N CYS A 72 3.57 -3.39 29.01
CA CYS A 72 3.72 -4.81 28.72
C CYS A 72 2.92 -5.74 29.65
N LEU A 73 2.85 -7.01 29.28
CA LEU A 73 2.34 -8.12 30.08
C LEU A 73 3.41 -9.21 30.18
N ARG A 74 3.60 -9.80 31.36
CA ARG A 74 4.62 -10.81 31.63
C ARG A 74 4.00 -12.12 32.11
N GLY A 75 4.65 -13.23 31.79
CA GLY A 75 4.35 -14.57 32.26
C GLY A 75 5.63 -15.40 32.41
N PRO A 76 5.54 -16.67 32.82
CA PRO A 76 6.71 -17.53 32.96
C PRO A 76 7.47 -17.71 31.63
N GLY A 77 8.65 -17.11 31.50
CA GLY A 77 9.50 -17.20 30.30
C GLY A 77 9.03 -16.36 29.09
N VAL A 78 8.01 -15.52 29.25
CA VAL A 78 7.41 -14.73 28.16
C VAL A 78 7.12 -13.30 28.61
N ALA A 79 7.34 -12.36 27.69
CA ALA A 79 6.81 -11.00 27.78
C ALA A 79 6.08 -10.64 26.49
N VAL A 80 5.00 -9.87 26.60
CA VAL A 80 4.24 -9.32 25.47
C VAL A 80 4.24 -7.80 25.61
N THR A 81 4.67 -7.10 24.59
CA THR A 81 4.65 -5.64 24.49
C THR A 81 4.09 -5.21 23.15
N TRP A 82 3.97 -3.91 22.94
CA TRP A 82 3.33 -3.36 21.76
C TRP A 82 3.90 -1.99 21.37
N GLY A 83 3.75 -1.66 20.10
CA GLY A 83 3.76 -0.28 19.62
C GLY A 83 2.46 0.46 19.95
N ILE A 84 2.38 1.69 19.46
CA ILE A 84 1.14 2.46 19.35
C ILE A 84 1.12 2.94 17.90
N GLY A 85 1.04 1.97 16.99
CA GLY A 85 1.57 2.13 15.63
C GLY A 85 3.08 2.41 15.68
N HIS A 86 3.55 3.27 14.77
CA HIS A 86 4.93 3.72 14.73
C HIS A 86 5.34 4.47 16.00
N LEU A 87 6.40 3.97 16.66
CA LEU A 87 7.10 4.64 17.77
C LEU A 87 8.31 5.47 17.29
N LEU A 88 8.76 5.20 16.07
CA LEU A 88 9.83 5.92 15.39
C LEU A 88 9.24 6.70 14.22
N GLU A 89 9.97 7.68 13.72
CA GLU A 89 9.67 8.36 12.46
C GLU A 89 10.96 8.71 11.72
N THR A 90 10.90 8.77 10.39
CA THR A 90 12.03 9.23 9.59
C THR A 90 12.32 10.69 9.93
N ALA A 91 13.59 11.01 10.19
CA ALA A 91 13.98 12.35 10.59
C ALA A 91 13.68 13.38 9.49
N ALA A 92 13.31 14.59 9.89
CA ALA A 92 13.15 15.71 8.97
C ALA A 92 14.53 16.22 8.46
N PRO A 93 14.57 17.00 7.36
CA PRO A 93 15.84 17.43 6.77
C PRO A 93 16.79 18.18 7.71
N ASP A 94 16.26 18.94 8.68
CA ASP A 94 17.03 19.67 9.69
C ASP A 94 17.90 18.75 10.56
N ALA A 95 17.49 17.50 10.78
CA ALA A 95 18.28 16.50 11.50
C ALA A 95 19.53 16.06 10.72
N TYR A 96 19.64 16.35 9.43
CA TYR A 96 20.78 15.99 8.59
C TYR A 96 21.82 17.13 8.48
N GLY A 97 21.48 18.34 8.92
CA GLY A 97 22.42 19.46 9.01
C GLY A 97 21.74 20.81 9.15
N ASP A 98 22.40 21.77 9.81
CA ASP A 98 21.85 23.10 10.06
C ASP A 98 21.51 23.87 8.76
N HIS A 99 22.25 23.63 7.68
CA HIS A 99 22.00 24.22 6.37
C HIS A 99 20.65 23.77 5.74
N LEU A 100 20.01 22.73 6.26
CA LEU A 100 18.71 22.22 5.80
C LEU A 100 17.52 22.71 6.62
N LYS A 101 17.77 23.45 7.71
CA LYS A 101 16.73 24.09 8.53
C LYS A 101 15.95 25.12 7.72
N ASN A 102 16.67 25.99 7.01
CA ASN A 102 16.08 26.97 6.12
C ASN A 102 15.90 26.38 4.72
N TRP A 103 14.77 26.67 4.09
CA TRP A 103 14.48 26.18 2.75
C TRP A 103 15.18 27.09 1.72
N SER A 104 16.05 26.51 0.91
CA SER A 104 16.71 27.18 -0.21
C SER A 104 16.69 26.28 -1.43
N LEU A 105 16.70 26.86 -2.64
CA LEU A 105 16.83 26.10 -3.88
C LEU A 105 18.23 25.45 -3.97
N ASP A 106 19.25 26.11 -3.44
CA ASP A 106 20.64 25.64 -3.49
C ASP A 106 20.90 24.37 -2.67
N THR A 107 20.00 24.03 -1.74
CA THR A 107 20.11 22.83 -0.90
C THR A 107 19.31 21.64 -1.44
N LEU A 108 18.69 21.78 -2.61
CA LEU A 108 17.93 20.72 -3.28
C LEU A 108 18.77 20.05 -4.38
N PRO A 109 18.67 18.72 -4.55
CA PRO A 109 17.89 17.80 -3.74
C PRO A 109 18.61 17.41 -2.44
N ILE A 110 17.82 17.22 -1.37
CA ILE A 110 18.22 16.62 -0.11
C ILE A 110 18.26 15.10 -0.30
N LEU A 111 19.48 14.55 -0.28
CA LEU A 111 19.75 13.12 -0.42
C LEU A 111 20.53 12.62 0.81
N PRO A 112 19.87 11.99 1.80
CA PRO A 112 20.54 11.45 2.97
C PRO A 112 21.54 10.34 2.59
N ALA A 113 22.82 10.54 2.90
CA ALA A 113 23.83 9.47 2.79
C ALA A 113 23.60 8.34 3.81
N GLN A 114 23.15 8.71 5.01
CA GLN A 114 22.73 7.79 6.06
C GLN A 114 21.36 8.23 6.57
N TRP A 115 20.37 7.33 6.50
CA TRP A 115 19.02 7.60 6.96
C TRP A 115 18.97 7.68 8.47
N LYS A 116 18.36 8.75 8.99
CA LYS A 116 18.12 8.94 10.42
C LYS A 116 16.65 8.67 10.72
N VAL A 117 16.42 7.96 11.81
CA VAL A 117 15.09 7.80 12.42
C VAL A 117 15.15 8.35 13.84
N ILE A 118 14.07 8.96 14.29
CA ILE A 118 13.96 9.58 15.62
C ILE A 118 12.79 8.97 16.38
N VAL A 119 12.87 9.02 17.70
CA VAL A 119 11.79 8.57 18.58
C VAL A 119 10.71 9.63 18.61
N LYS A 120 9.45 9.23 18.37
CA LYS A 120 8.31 10.14 18.43
C LYS A 120 8.10 10.63 19.87
N PRO A 121 8.09 11.94 20.14
CA PRO A 121 7.99 12.46 21.50
C PRO A 121 6.75 11.97 22.25
N LYS A 122 5.60 11.86 21.56
CA LYS A 122 4.32 11.44 22.14
C LYS A 122 4.32 9.99 22.64
N THR A 123 5.17 9.13 22.10
CA THR A 123 5.20 7.70 22.43
C THR A 123 6.56 7.26 23.00
N ALA A 124 7.37 8.23 23.44
CA ALA A 124 8.72 7.99 23.94
C ALA A 124 8.76 7.12 25.21
N SER A 125 7.73 7.18 26.08
CA SER A 125 7.61 6.30 27.25
C SER A 125 7.45 4.84 26.83
N GLN A 126 6.54 4.54 25.91
CA GLN A 126 6.35 3.19 25.37
C GLN A 126 7.60 2.70 24.64
N PHE A 127 8.27 3.58 23.87
CA PHE A 127 9.56 3.25 23.25
C PHE A 127 10.61 2.80 24.27
N LYS A 128 10.71 3.48 25.43
CA LYS A 128 11.65 3.09 26.49
C LYS A 128 11.35 1.68 27.02
N VAL A 129 10.07 1.35 27.19
CA VAL A 129 9.64 0.00 27.61
C VAL A 129 10.06 -1.04 26.56
N VAL A 130 9.72 -0.82 25.29
CA VAL A 130 10.08 -1.75 24.20
C VAL A 130 11.60 -1.93 24.10
N LYS A 131 12.37 -0.83 24.17
CA LYS A 131 13.83 -0.87 24.14
C LYS A 131 14.40 -1.69 25.31
N GLN A 132 13.84 -1.54 26.50
CA GLN A 132 14.27 -2.30 27.67
C GLN A 132 13.97 -3.79 27.52
N LEU A 133 12.76 -4.14 27.07
CA LEU A 133 12.36 -5.52 26.85
C LEU A 133 13.18 -6.20 25.73
N LEU A 134 13.49 -5.47 24.65
CA LEU A 134 14.35 -5.99 23.59
C LEU A 134 15.76 -6.33 24.09
N LYS A 135 16.30 -5.56 25.04
CA LYS A 135 17.60 -5.86 25.66
C LYS A 135 17.56 -7.11 26.55
N GLU A 136 16.43 -7.35 27.21
CA GLU A 136 16.23 -8.50 28.09
C GLU A 136 15.91 -9.79 27.30
N ALA A 137 15.40 -9.66 26.07
CA ALA A 137 14.88 -10.78 25.29
C ALA A 137 15.99 -11.70 24.78
N THR A 138 15.86 -13.01 25.06
CA THR A 138 16.71 -14.04 24.45
C THR A 138 16.22 -14.42 23.05
N GLU A 139 14.93 -14.21 22.78
CA GLU A 139 14.29 -14.46 21.49
C GLU A 139 13.15 -13.45 21.28
N LEU A 140 12.97 -12.99 20.04
CA LEU A 140 11.91 -12.06 19.65
C LEU A 140 10.93 -12.74 18.68
N VAL A 141 9.63 -12.56 18.93
CA VAL A 141 8.54 -12.88 18.01
C VAL A 141 7.89 -11.58 17.56
N ILE A 142 8.01 -11.27 16.27
CA ILE A 142 7.25 -10.18 15.64
C ILE A 142 5.78 -10.61 15.56
N ALA A 143 4.90 -9.84 16.19
CA ALA A 143 3.47 -10.10 16.29
C ALA A 143 2.61 -8.90 15.85
N THR A 144 3.19 -7.97 15.10
CA THR A 144 2.48 -6.85 14.44
C THR A 144 1.52 -7.35 13.34
N ASP A 145 0.70 -6.46 12.77
CA ASP A 145 -0.30 -6.84 11.77
C ASP A 145 0.38 -7.49 10.53
N ALA A 146 -0.32 -8.42 9.88
CA ALA A 146 0.23 -9.33 8.88
C ALA A 146 0.36 -8.70 7.48
N ASP A 147 1.07 -7.57 7.40
CA ASP A 147 1.28 -6.82 6.16
C ASP A 147 2.68 -6.15 6.10
N ARG A 148 2.89 -5.33 5.06
CA ARG A 148 4.14 -4.58 4.87
C ARG A 148 4.40 -3.56 5.97
N GLU A 149 3.36 -2.89 6.47
CA GLU A 149 3.49 -1.83 7.45
C GLU A 149 3.78 -2.40 8.84
N GLY A 150 3.14 -3.49 9.22
CA GLY A 150 3.42 -4.23 10.45
C GLY A 150 4.86 -4.73 10.50
N GLU A 151 5.42 -5.19 9.38
CA GLU A 151 6.85 -5.54 9.28
C GLU A 151 7.76 -4.32 9.48
N MET A 152 7.40 -3.16 8.92
CA MET A 152 8.11 -1.89 9.11
C MET A 152 8.15 -1.46 10.58
N ILE A 153 6.99 -1.44 11.24
CA ILE A 153 6.84 -1.02 12.63
C ILE A 153 7.76 -1.84 13.55
N ALA A 154 7.76 -3.16 13.39
CA ALA A 154 8.58 -4.03 14.23
C ALA A 154 10.08 -3.90 13.90
N ARG A 155 10.45 -3.92 12.61
CA ARG A 155 11.87 -3.99 12.24
C ARG A 155 12.62 -2.69 12.36
N GLU A 156 11.98 -1.54 12.20
CA GLU A 156 12.63 -0.28 12.55
C GLU A 156 13.00 -0.24 14.04
N LEU A 157 12.13 -0.73 14.92
CA LEU A 157 12.43 -0.83 16.35
C LEU A 157 13.58 -1.78 16.64
N ILE A 158 13.60 -2.95 16.00
CA ILE A 158 14.66 -3.96 16.11
C ILE A 158 16.01 -3.36 15.69
N GLU A 159 16.07 -2.72 14.53
CA GLU A 159 17.30 -2.11 14.02
C GLU A 159 17.75 -0.93 14.87
N TYR A 160 16.82 -0.03 15.24
CA TYR A 160 17.13 1.13 16.07
C TYR A 160 17.61 0.76 17.47
N CYS A 161 17.09 -0.33 18.04
CA CYS A 161 17.53 -0.84 19.35
C CYS A 161 18.77 -1.75 19.26
N GLY A 162 19.21 -2.12 18.06
CA GLY A 162 20.36 -2.98 17.83
C GLY A 162 20.13 -4.43 18.30
N TYR A 163 18.90 -4.93 18.24
CA TYR A 163 18.62 -6.33 18.59
C TYR A 163 19.22 -7.28 17.54
N ARG A 164 19.94 -8.31 17.99
CA ARG A 164 20.65 -9.29 17.14
C ARG A 164 20.36 -10.74 17.50
N GLY A 165 19.43 -10.99 18.43
CA GLY A 165 19.00 -12.34 18.79
C GLY A 165 18.10 -12.98 17.72
N PRO A 166 17.69 -14.24 17.93
CA PRO A 166 16.78 -14.95 17.03
C PRO A 166 15.43 -14.22 16.87
N ILE A 167 14.93 -14.17 15.64
CA ILE A 167 13.66 -13.53 15.29
C ILE A 167 12.73 -14.54 14.64
N GLN A 168 11.54 -14.69 15.21
CA GLN A 168 10.40 -15.39 14.63
C GLN A 168 9.30 -14.41 14.24
N ARG A 169 8.37 -14.86 13.40
CA ARG A 169 7.23 -14.07 12.94
C ARG A 169 5.92 -14.82 13.17
N LEU A 170 5.08 -14.27 14.04
CA LEU A 170 3.72 -14.74 14.27
C LEU A 170 2.78 -14.09 13.23
N TRP A 171 2.30 -14.85 12.26
CA TRP A 171 1.46 -14.34 11.16
C TRP A 171 -0.03 -14.54 11.45
N LEU A 172 -0.71 -13.49 11.89
CA LEU A 172 -2.12 -13.53 12.32
C LEU A 172 -3.06 -12.94 11.27
N SER A 173 -4.01 -13.74 10.80
CA SER A 173 -5.13 -13.28 9.96
C SER A 173 -6.35 -12.84 10.78
N ALA A 174 -6.48 -13.31 12.02
CA ALA A 174 -7.57 -12.97 12.92
C ALA A 174 -7.13 -13.04 14.39
N LEU A 175 -7.77 -12.25 15.26
CA LEU A 175 -7.44 -12.13 16.69
C LEU A 175 -8.33 -12.98 17.62
N ASN A 176 -9.16 -13.88 17.07
CA ASN A 176 -9.87 -14.83 17.92
C ASN A 176 -8.91 -15.89 18.49
N GLU A 177 -9.24 -16.44 19.65
CA GLU A 177 -8.37 -17.38 20.39
C GLU A 177 -7.92 -18.58 19.53
N ALA A 178 -8.83 -19.18 18.76
CA ALA A 178 -8.53 -20.33 17.91
C ALA A 178 -7.46 -19.98 16.85
N SER A 179 -7.60 -18.83 16.21
CA SER A 179 -6.65 -18.34 15.19
C SER A 179 -5.29 -18.03 15.81
N ILE A 180 -5.26 -17.42 17.00
CA ILE A 180 -4.01 -17.14 17.72
C ILE A 180 -3.29 -18.45 18.09
N ARG A 181 -4.01 -19.44 18.62
CA ARG A 181 -3.43 -20.76 18.97
C ARG A 181 -2.86 -21.46 17.74
N GLN A 182 -3.57 -21.44 16.61
CA GLN A 182 -3.10 -22.00 15.35
C GLN A 182 -1.86 -21.28 14.82
N ALA A 183 -1.82 -19.96 14.88
CA ALA A 183 -0.65 -19.20 14.43
C ALA A 183 0.57 -19.42 15.34
N LEU A 184 0.37 -19.56 16.66
CA LEU A 184 1.44 -19.85 17.61
C LEU A 184 2.06 -21.24 17.41
N SER A 185 1.31 -22.22 16.91
CA SER A 185 1.84 -23.54 16.56
C SER A 185 2.60 -23.58 15.23
N SER A 186 2.53 -22.50 14.44
CA SER A 186 3.10 -22.40 13.08
C SER A 186 3.86 -21.08 12.86
N VAL A 187 4.61 -20.65 13.87
CA VAL A 187 5.45 -19.44 13.80
C VAL A 187 6.50 -19.56 12.68
N LYS A 188 6.62 -18.50 11.89
CA LYS A 188 7.54 -18.39 10.76
C LYS A 188 8.92 -18.00 11.21
N GLN A 189 9.93 -18.35 10.42
CA GLN A 189 11.25 -17.76 10.57
C GLN A 189 11.20 -16.29 10.19
N GLY A 190 11.87 -15.43 10.96
CA GLY A 190 11.86 -13.98 10.71
C GLY A 190 12.39 -13.60 9.32
N ALA A 191 13.22 -14.42 8.69
CA ALA A 191 13.72 -14.17 7.34
C ALA A 191 12.63 -14.27 6.25
N GLU A 192 11.59 -15.08 6.45
CA GLU A 192 10.53 -15.32 5.44
C GLU A 192 9.79 -14.04 5.06
N THR A 193 9.62 -13.11 6.00
CA THR A 193 8.87 -11.86 5.80
C THR A 193 9.76 -10.63 5.71
N TYR A 194 11.09 -10.79 5.79
CA TYR A 194 12.04 -9.68 5.66
C TYR A 194 11.92 -8.90 4.33
N PRO A 195 11.63 -9.52 3.17
CA PRO A 195 11.39 -8.77 1.93
C PRO A 195 10.22 -7.78 2.01
N LEU A 196 9.19 -8.06 2.82
CA LEU A 196 8.07 -7.14 3.02
C LEU A 196 8.51 -5.87 3.74
N TYR A 197 9.40 -6.01 4.72
CA TYR A 197 10.04 -4.86 5.35
C TYR A 197 10.87 -4.04 4.37
N LEU A 198 11.69 -4.68 3.53
CA LEU A 198 12.48 -3.97 2.52
C LEU A 198 11.57 -3.19 1.55
N SER A 199 10.43 -3.77 1.17
CA SER A 199 9.40 -3.08 0.37
C SER A 199 8.83 -1.86 1.09
N ALA A 200 8.45 -1.99 2.36
CA ALA A 200 7.91 -0.89 3.16
C ALA A 200 8.94 0.23 3.40
N LEU A 201 10.19 -0.14 3.69
CA LEU A 201 11.30 0.78 3.88
C LEU A 201 11.61 1.55 2.59
N ALA A 202 11.66 0.86 1.45
CA ALA A 202 11.85 1.49 0.14
C ALA A 202 10.73 2.47 -0.18
N ARG A 203 9.47 2.09 0.08
CA ARG A 203 8.30 2.97 -0.07
C ARG A 203 8.44 4.22 0.81
N SER A 204 8.70 4.05 2.11
CA SER A 204 8.84 5.15 3.07
C SER A 204 9.92 6.14 2.64
N ARG A 205 11.10 5.63 2.25
CA ARG A 205 12.22 6.45 1.76
C ARG A 205 11.91 7.17 0.45
N ALA A 206 11.25 6.50 -0.49
CA ALA A 206 10.83 7.11 -1.76
C ALA A 206 9.81 8.24 -1.53
N ASP A 207 8.81 7.99 -0.67
CA ASP A 207 7.80 8.99 -0.30
C ASP A 207 8.44 10.19 0.38
N TRP A 208 9.42 9.97 1.27
CA TRP A 208 10.19 11.03 1.92
C TRP A 208 11.03 11.83 0.91
N LEU A 209 11.77 11.17 0.01
CA LEU A 209 12.62 11.84 -0.99
C LEU A 209 11.79 12.71 -1.92
N ILE A 210 10.68 12.18 -2.45
CA ILE A 210 9.79 12.92 -3.35
C ILE A 210 9.11 14.05 -2.57
N GLY A 211 8.53 13.71 -1.41
CA GLY A 211 7.77 14.65 -0.59
C GLY A 211 8.59 15.86 -0.15
N MET A 212 9.76 15.61 0.46
CA MET A 212 10.61 16.66 1.00
C MET A 212 11.21 17.53 -0.11
N ASN A 213 11.68 16.93 -1.21
CA ASN A 213 12.33 17.69 -2.27
C ASN A 213 11.35 18.49 -3.11
N PHE A 214 10.31 17.85 -3.64
CA PHE A 214 9.38 18.54 -4.53
C PHE A 214 8.49 19.53 -3.77
N SER A 215 8.05 19.22 -2.55
CA SER A 215 7.25 20.21 -1.79
C SER A 215 8.07 21.46 -1.48
N ARG A 216 9.36 21.32 -1.12
CA ARG A 216 10.27 22.46 -0.92
C ARG A 216 10.48 23.23 -2.22
N LEU A 217 10.80 22.53 -3.32
CA LEU A 217 11.00 23.13 -4.65
C LEU A 217 9.79 23.96 -5.07
N PHE A 218 8.61 23.35 -5.16
CA PHE A 218 7.41 24.03 -5.65
C PHE A 218 6.96 25.13 -4.70
N THR A 219 7.08 24.94 -3.38
CA THR A 219 6.77 26.02 -2.42
C THR A 219 7.71 27.22 -2.58
N LEU A 220 9.02 27.01 -2.80
CA LEU A 220 9.96 28.10 -3.02
C LEU A 220 9.67 28.86 -4.32
N LEU A 221 9.38 28.14 -5.41
CA LEU A 221 8.97 28.74 -6.68
C LEU A 221 7.64 29.51 -6.54
N GLY A 222 6.67 28.94 -5.83
CA GLY A 222 5.41 29.62 -5.52
C GLY A 222 5.63 30.92 -4.76
N ARG A 223 6.51 30.93 -3.75
CA ARG A 223 6.86 32.14 -2.99
C ARG A 223 7.50 33.21 -3.85
N GLN A 224 8.38 32.84 -4.78
CA GLN A 224 8.94 33.78 -5.77
C GLN A 224 7.85 34.40 -6.65
N ALA A 225 6.77 33.66 -6.92
CA ALA A 225 5.59 34.13 -7.65
C ALA A 225 4.53 34.81 -6.76
N GLY A 226 4.81 35.07 -5.48
CA GLY A 226 3.90 35.75 -4.55
C GLY A 226 2.92 34.84 -3.77
N TYR A 227 3.01 33.52 -3.92
CA TYR A 227 2.21 32.57 -3.15
C TYR A 227 2.78 32.37 -1.74
N THR A 228 1.95 32.53 -0.71
CA THR A 228 2.38 32.47 0.70
C THR A 228 2.17 31.11 1.36
N GLY A 229 1.42 30.20 0.73
CA GLY A 229 1.13 28.87 1.26
C GLY A 229 2.22 27.83 0.99
N VAL A 230 1.88 26.57 1.25
CA VAL A 230 2.71 25.40 0.92
C VAL A 230 2.14 24.70 -0.31
N LEU A 231 2.99 24.47 -1.30
CA LEU A 231 2.65 23.64 -2.46
C LEU A 231 3.22 22.24 -2.23
N SER A 232 2.43 21.39 -1.57
CA SER A 232 2.82 20.02 -1.29
C SER A 232 2.81 19.17 -2.55
N VAL A 233 3.85 18.37 -2.73
CA VAL A 233 3.98 17.42 -3.83
C VAL A 233 4.30 16.06 -3.26
N GLY A 234 3.62 15.03 -3.76
CA GLY A 234 3.87 13.67 -3.34
C GLY A 234 3.41 12.66 -4.38
N ARG A 235 4.07 11.50 -4.37
CA ARG A 235 3.84 10.39 -5.32
C ARG A 235 2.38 9.93 -5.38
N VAL A 236 1.61 10.10 -4.31
CA VAL A 236 0.19 9.72 -4.24
C VAL A 236 -0.72 10.94 -4.39
N GLN A 237 -0.56 11.96 -3.53
CA GLN A 237 -1.45 13.12 -3.53
C GLN A 237 -1.49 13.87 -4.87
N THR A 238 -0.35 13.98 -5.57
CA THR A 238 -0.26 14.78 -6.79
C THR A 238 -0.90 14.09 -7.99
N PRO A 239 -0.69 12.78 -8.25
CA PRO A 239 -1.49 12.05 -9.23
C PRO A 239 -2.98 11.99 -8.88
N THR A 240 -3.36 11.88 -7.60
CA THR A 240 -4.77 11.94 -7.21
C THR A 240 -5.40 13.30 -7.55
N LEU A 241 -4.71 14.40 -7.27
CA LEU A 241 -5.15 15.74 -7.68
C LEU A 241 -5.26 15.85 -9.21
N ARG A 242 -4.33 15.25 -9.95
CA ARG A 242 -4.34 15.23 -11.42
C ARG A 242 -5.62 14.61 -11.98
N LEU A 243 -6.13 13.52 -11.39
CA LEU A 243 -7.38 12.88 -11.84
C LEU A 243 -8.57 13.85 -11.78
N VAL A 244 -8.67 14.65 -10.72
CA VAL A 244 -9.73 15.66 -10.56
C VAL A 244 -9.56 16.78 -11.58
N VAL A 245 -8.34 17.33 -11.68
CA VAL A 245 -8.03 18.42 -12.62
C VAL A 245 -8.27 18.03 -14.08
N ASP A 246 -7.92 16.80 -14.47
CA ASP A 246 -8.19 16.31 -15.82
C ASP A 246 -9.68 16.15 -16.09
N ARG A 247 -10.44 15.62 -15.13
CA ARG A 247 -11.89 15.53 -15.25
C ARG A 247 -12.55 16.92 -15.36
N ASP A 248 -12.11 17.89 -14.56
CA ASP A 248 -12.64 19.25 -14.64
C ASP A 248 -12.33 19.89 -16.00
N ARG A 249 -11.15 19.63 -16.57
CA ARG A 249 -10.78 20.09 -17.91
C ARG A 249 -11.58 19.38 -19.00
N GLU A 250 -11.83 18.08 -18.88
CA GLU A 250 -12.70 17.34 -19.79
C GLU A 250 -14.10 17.95 -19.80
N ILE A 251 -14.67 18.23 -18.63
CA ILE A 251 -15.99 18.86 -18.49
C ILE A 251 -16.00 20.29 -19.05
N ALA A 252 -14.99 21.11 -18.71
CA ALA A 252 -14.92 22.50 -19.18
C ALA A 252 -14.76 22.61 -20.70
N ASN A 253 -14.11 21.62 -21.33
CA ASN A 253 -13.92 21.57 -22.78
C ASN A 253 -15.00 20.72 -23.50
N PHE A 254 -15.97 20.16 -22.77
CA PHE A 254 -17.04 19.38 -23.37
C PHE A 254 -17.97 20.32 -24.15
N ILE A 255 -18.14 20.05 -25.44
CA ILE A 255 -19.09 20.75 -26.31
C ILE A 255 -20.28 19.80 -26.53
N PRO A 256 -21.44 20.03 -25.89
CA PRO A 256 -22.62 19.20 -26.09
C PRO A 256 -23.05 19.24 -27.56
N LYS A 257 -23.32 18.07 -28.13
CA LYS A 257 -23.88 17.94 -29.48
C LYS A 257 -25.27 17.31 -29.38
N PRO A 258 -26.28 17.85 -30.06
CA PRO A 258 -27.55 17.16 -30.18
C PRO A 258 -27.35 15.87 -30.99
N PHE A 259 -28.07 14.82 -30.60
CA PHE A 259 -28.19 13.59 -31.37
C PHE A 259 -29.64 13.12 -31.34
N TRP A 260 -30.02 12.30 -32.31
CA TRP A 260 -31.40 11.85 -32.50
C TRP A 260 -31.49 10.34 -32.43
N ASN A 261 -32.36 9.84 -31.56
CA ASN A 261 -32.74 8.43 -31.49
C ASN A 261 -34.23 8.30 -31.79
N LEU A 262 -34.62 7.16 -32.37
CA LEU A 262 -36.03 6.82 -32.56
C LEU A 262 -36.32 5.53 -31.81
N ASP A 263 -37.25 5.62 -30.87
CA ASP A 263 -37.86 4.45 -30.24
C ASP A 263 -39.15 4.10 -31.00
N VAL A 264 -39.28 2.84 -31.41
CA VAL A 264 -40.40 2.31 -32.18
C VAL A 264 -41.14 1.30 -31.32
N GLN A 265 -42.41 1.58 -31.03
CA GLN A 265 -43.27 0.63 -30.35
C GLN A 265 -43.74 -0.44 -31.35
N LEU A 266 -43.30 -1.68 -31.14
CA LEU A 266 -43.70 -2.83 -31.92
C LEU A 266 -44.60 -3.75 -31.10
N CYS A 267 -45.41 -4.55 -31.78
CA CYS A 267 -46.24 -5.58 -31.17
C CYS A 267 -46.09 -6.89 -31.96
N ALA A 268 -45.80 -7.98 -31.27
CA ALA A 268 -45.72 -9.32 -31.83
C ALA A 268 -46.44 -10.30 -30.90
N ALA A 269 -47.32 -11.14 -31.45
CA ALA A 269 -48.11 -12.11 -30.68
C ALA A 269 -48.83 -11.51 -29.45
N GLY A 270 -49.30 -10.26 -29.54
CA GLY A 270 -49.98 -9.56 -28.44
C GLY A 270 -49.05 -8.94 -27.39
N HIS A 271 -47.72 -9.07 -27.54
CA HIS A 271 -46.73 -8.45 -26.66
C HIS A 271 -46.14 -7.20 -27.29
N SER A 272 -46.17 -6.10 -26.55
CA SER A 272 -45.61 -4.81 -26.97
C SER A 272 -44.20 -4.62 -26.41
N PHE A 273 -43.26 -4.16 -27.23
CA PHE A 273 -41.89 -3.84 -26.83
C PHE A 273 -41.33 -2.65 -27.63
N LEU A 274 -40.30 -1.99 -27.09
CA LEU A 274 -39.61 -0.90 -27.77
C LEU A 274 -38.41 -1.45 -28.55
N ALA A 275 -38.37 -1.14 -29.84
CA ALA A 275 -37.18 -1.31 -30.67
C ALA A 275 -36.51 0.05 -30.88
N LYS A 276 -35.19 0.05 -30.96
CA LYS A 276 -34.41 1.26 -31.28
C LYS A 276 -34.01 1.26 -32.74
N TRP A 277 -34.20 2.39 -33.41
CA TRP A 277 -33.63 2.59 -34.75
C TRP A 277 -32.10 2.59 -34.67
N VAL A 278 -31.48 1.85 -35.58
CA VAL A 278 -30.04 1.86 -35.81
C VAL A 278 -29.78 2.74 -37.03
N ALA A 279 -29.13 3.88 -36.83
CA ALA A 279 -28.77 4.80 -37.89
C ALA A 279 -27.59 4.26 -38.72
N ASP A 280 -27.46 4.72 -39.97
CA ASP A 280 -26.34 4.39 -40.84
C ASP A 280 -25.05 5.03 -40.33
N GLU A 281 -23.92 4.33 -40.44
CA GLU A 281 -22.61 4.80 -39.96
C GLU A 281 -22.19 6.15 -40.58
N SER A 282 -22.67 6.48 -41.78
CA SER A 282 -22.39 7.76 -42.44
C SER A 282 -22.99 8.98 -41.74
N VAL A 283 -23.97 8.79 -40.84
CA VAL A 283 -24.66 9.88 -40.12
C VAL A 283 -24.48 9.81 -38.60
N THR A 284 -23.68 8.86 -38.10
CA THR A 284 -23.44 8.68 -36.66
C THR A 284 -22.09 9.22 -36.21
N ASP A 285 -21.96 9.46 -34.90
CA ASP A 285 -20.66 9.57 -34.25
C ASP A 285 -20.03 8.19 -33.97
N ASP A 286 -18.83 8.18 -33.40
CA ASP A 286 -18.09 6.97 -33.03
C ASP A 286 -18.81 6.10 -31.98
N GLU A 287 -19.85 6.64 -31.32
CA GLU A 287 -20.69 5.92 -30.37
C GLU A 287 -22.02 5.45 -30.99
N GLY A 288 -22.19 5.58 -32.31
CA GLY A 288 -23.38 5.14 -33.05
C GLY A 288 -24.59 6.07 -32.88
N ARG A 289 -24.40 7.31 -32.40
CA ARG A 289 -25.49 8.27 -32.19
C ARG A 289 -25.69 9.10 -33.46
N CYS A 290 -26.91 9.14 -34.00
CA CYS A 290 -27.18 9.92 -35.21
C CYS A 290 -27.05 11.42 -34.95
N LEU A 291 -26.18 12.10 -35.69
CA LEU A 291 -25.94 13.54 -35.61
C LEU A 291 -26.68 14.34 -36.71
N ASP A 292 -27.41 13.67 -37.59
CA ASP A 292 -28.17 14.31 -38.67
C ASP A 292 -29.68 14.25 -38.40
N GLN A 293 -30.25 15.40 -38.05
CA GLN A 293 -31.69 15.55 -37.83
C GLN A 293 -32.50 15.20 -39.09
N SER A 294 -32.01 15.50 -40.29
CA SER A 294 -32.69 15.20 -41.54
C SER A 294 -32.79 13.70 -41.76
N ALA A 295 -31.68 12.97 -41.55
CA ALA A 295 -31.65 11.52 -41.62
C ALA A 295 -32.62 10.88 -40.60
N ALA A 296 -32.61 11.36 -39.36
CA ALA A 296 -33.55 10.90 -38.33
C ALA A 296 -35.02 11.22 -38.71
N THR A 297 -35.28 12.39 -39.29
CA THR A 297 -36.64 12.77 -39.74
C THR A 297 -37.12 11.90 -40.91
N ALA A 298 -36.22 11.60 -41.86
CA ALA A 298 -36.50 10.72 -42.98
C ALA A 298 -36.81 9.30 -42.51
N ALA A 299 -36.00 8.77 -41.57
CA ALA A 299 -36.24 7.48 -40.93
C ALA A 299 -37.60 7.45 -40.20
N LEU A 300 -37.93 8.50 -39.43
CA LEU A 300 -39.21 8.61 -38.74
C LEU A 300 -40.40 8.57 -39.72
N ASN A 301 -40.31 9.30 -40.83
CA ASN A 301 -41.37 9.31 -41.84
C ASN A 301 -41.52 7.95 -42.54
N ALA A 302 -40.40 7.30 -42.87
CA ALA A 302 -40.41 5.95 -43.43
C ALA A 302 -41.06 4.94 -42.46
N LEU A 303 -40.74 5.03 -41.16
CA LEU A 303 -41.31 4.19 -40.11
C LEU A 303 -42.81 4.43 -39.93
N LYS A 304 -43.28 5.69 -39.92
CA LYS A 304 -44.72 6.02 -39.83
C LYS A 304 -45.53 5.47 -41.00
N ASN A 305 -44.94 5.45 -42.19
CA ASN A 305 -45.57 4.94 -43.40
C ASN A 305 -45.46 3.40 -43.52
N SER A 306 -44.74 2.76 -42.61
CA SER A 306 -44.58 1.31 -42.57
C SER A 306 -45.58 0.69 -41.59
N GLN A 307 -46.27 -0.37 -42.02
CA GLN A 307 -47.25 -1.08 -41.19
C GLN A 307 -46.73 -2.41 -40.64
N THR A 308 -45.57 -2.86 -41.10
CA THR A 308 -45.02 -4.17 -40.76
C THR A 308 -43.53 -4.04 -40.44
N ALA A 309 -43.04 -4.89 -39.55
CA ALA A 309 -41.64 -5.08 -39.25
C ALA A 309 -41.30 -6.56 -39.37
N THR A 310 -40.11 -6.89 -39.88
CA THR A 310 -39.65 -8.27 -40.03
C THR A 310 -38.44 -8.47 -39.12
N ALA A 311 -38.46 -9.52 -38.30
CA ALA A 311 -37.29 -9.91 -37.52
C ALA A 311 -36.21 -10.46 -38.46
N ILE A 312 -35.04 -9.83 -38.47
CA ILE A 312 -33.90 -10.23 -39.30
C ILE A 312 -33.02 -11.25 -38.56
N SER A 313 -32.80 -11.03 -37.27
CA SER A 313 -32.08 -11.94 -36.38
C SER A 313 -32.74 -11.96 -35.00
N VAL A 314 -32.67 -13.11 -34.33
CA VAL A 314 -33.10 -13.27 -32.94
C VAL A 314 -32.06 -14.12 -32.24
N GLU A 315 -31.43 -13.53 -31.24
CA GLU A 315 -30.44 -14.20 -30.40
C GLU A 315 -31.00 -14.28 -28.98
N ILE A 316 -30.95 -15.48 -28.40
CA ILE A 316 -31.41 -15.73 -27.03
C ILE A 316 -30.22 -16.25 -26.25
N GLU A 317 -29.72 -15.42 -25.34
CA GLU A 317 -28.63 -15.78 -24.45
C GLU A 317 -29.13 -15.97 -23.02
N ARG A 318 -28.60 -16.99 -22.34
CA ARG A 318 -28.84 -17.17 -20.91
C ARG A 318 -27.78 -16.38 -20.15
N GLY A 319 -28.16 -15.21 -19.66
CA GLY A 319 -27.35 -14.45 -18.71
C GLY A 319 -27.30 -15.14 -17.35
N ARG A 320 -26.14 -15.08 -16.68
CA ARG A 320 -25.99 -15.47 -15.28
C ARG A 320 -25.26 -14.36 -14.54
N ASP A 321 -25.94 -13.74 -13.59
CA ASP A 321 -25.30 -12.84 -12.65
C ASP A 321 -24.69 -13.65 -11.50
N VAL A 322 -23.37 -13.54 -11.36
CA VAL A 322 -22.64 -14.19 -10.27
C VAL A 322 -22.80 -13.37 -8.99
N ALA A 323 -22.82 -14.05 -7.84
CA ALA A 323 -22.78 -13.38 -6.56
C ALA A 323 -21.50 -12.52 -6.46
N PRO A 324 -21.58 -11.31 -5.87
CA PRO A 324 -20.40 -10.48 -5.68
C PRO A 324 -19.38 -11.19 -4.78
N LEU A 325 -18.11 -10.86 -4.98
CA LEU A 325 -17.04 -11.35 -4.10
C LEU A 325 -17.20 -10.78 -2.68
N PRO A 326 -16.65 -11.46 -1.65
CA PRO A 326 -16.52 -10.86 -0.33
C PRO A 326 -15.78 -9.51 -0.41
N PHE A 327 -16.19 -8.56 0.43
CA PHE A 327 -15.61 -7.22 0.43
C PHE A 327 -14.12 -7.21 0.75
N ASP A 328 -13.40 -6.33 0.06
CA ASP A 328 -12.11 -5.79 0.49
C ASP A 328 -12.30 -4.37 1.05
N LEU A 329 -11.24 -3.76 1.60
CA LEU A 329 -11.36 -2.44 2.23
C LEU A 329 -11.79 -1.32 1.27
N SER A 330 -11.52 -1.45 -0.03
CA SER A 330 -11.89 -0.43 -1.02
C SER A 330 -13.33 -0.56 -1.51
N THR A 331 -13.92 -1.74 -1.35
CA THR A 331 -15.28 -2.09 -1.81
C THR A 331 -16.29 -2.22 -0.68
N LEU A 332 -15.84 -2.31 0.58
CA LEU A 332 -16.66 -2.31 1.80
C LEU A 332 -17.41 -0.99 2.01
#